data_AF-A0A518DWN5-F1
#
_entry.id   AF-A0A518DWN5-F1
#
_cell.length_a   1.000
_cell.length_b   1.000
_cell.length_c   1.000
_cell.angle_alpha   90.00
_cell.angle_beta   90.00
_cell.angle_gamma   90.00
#
_symmetry.space_group_name_H-M   'P 1'
#
loop_
_entity.id
_entity.type
_entity.pdbx_description
1 polymer ?
#
loop_
_entity_poly.entity_id
_entity_poly.type
_entity_poly.pdbx_seq_one_letter_code
_entity_poly.pdbx_strand_id
1 'polypeptide(L)'
;MELLVQANGRIRCVYGEAVDVRQLGAVTIERGSHVEPTSDGCWTADLSPVNGPLLGPFAQRSEALAAERNWLEKIWLVLPETLRDTGNPSITGSRC
;
A
#
# COMPACT_ATOMS: atom_id res chain seq x y z
N MET A 1 6.32 -5.01 -10.42
CA MET A 1 6.31 -5.54 -9.05
C MET A 1 7.69 -5.39 -8.49
N GLU A 2 7.80 -4.83 -7.30
CA GLU A 2 9.04 -4.70 -6.54
C GLU A 2 8.88 -5.35 -5.16
N LEU A 3 9.94 -5.98 -4.67
CA LEU A 3 10.01 -6.62 -3.34
C LEU A 3 11.12 -5.95 -2.54
N LEU A 4 10.83 -5.51 -1.32
CA LEU A 4 11.83 -5.02 -0.37
C LEU A 4 12.05 -6.06 0.73
N VAL A 5 13.28 -6.54 0.86
CA VAL A 5 13.73 -7.43 1.94
C VAL A 5 14.43 -6.61 3.01
N GLN A 6 13.93 -6.66 4.24
CA GLN A 6 14.49 -5.96 5.38
C GLN A 6 15.52 -6.83 6.11
N ALA A 7 16.46 -6.21 6.83
CA ALA A 7 17.52 -6.92 7.55
C ALA A 7 17.00 -7.85 8.65
N ASN A 8 15.78 -7.64 9.16
CA ASN A 8 15.10 -8.51 10.13
C ASN A 8 14.39 -9.70 9.48
N GLY A 9 14.54 -9.91 8.17
CA GLY A 9 13.91 -11.00 7.42
C GLY A 9 12.46 -10.73 6.99
N ARG A 10 11.89 -9.56 7.25
CA ARG A 10 10.55 -9.19 6.74
C ARG A 10 10.64 -8.79 5.28
N ILE A 11 9.64 -9.20 4.50
CA ILE A 11 9.49 -8.84 3.09
C ILE A 11 8.24 -7.98 2.95
N ARG A 12 8.33 -6.91 2.16
CA ARG A 12 7.18 -6.10 1.74
C ARG A 12 7.12 -6.02 0.23
N CYS A 13 5.91 -5.94 -0.31
CA CYS A 13 5.71 -5.68 -1.72
C CYS A 13 4.38 -5.01 -2.00
N VAL A 14 4.31 -4.36 -3.15
CA VAL A 14 3.04 -4.12 -3.82
C VAL A 14 2.69 -5.41 -4.55
N TYR A 15 1.50 -5.96 -4.27
CA TYR A 15 1.10 -7.25 -4.82
C TYR A 15 1.13 -7.23 -6.36
N GLY A 16 1.67 -8.31 -6.92
CA GLY A 16 1.72 -8.59 -8.34
C GLY A 16 1.82 -10.09 -8.56
N GLU A 17 1.55 -10.55 -9.77
CA GLU A 17 1.38 -11.98 -10.06
C GLU A 17 2.68 -12.67 -10.49
N ALA A 18 3.80 -11.93 -10.54
CA ALA A 18 5.08 -12.47 -10.98
C ALA A 18 5.71 -13.46 -9.98
N VAL A 19 5.31 -13.41 -8.71
CA VAL A 19 5.84 -14.25 -7.63
C VAL A 19 4.68 -14.76 -6.77
N ASP A 20 4.68 -16.05 -6.48
CA ASP A 20 3.78 -16.61 -5.47
C ASP A 20 4.28 -16.29 -4.07
N VAL A 21 3.74 -15.22 -3.48
CA VAL A 21 4.13 -14.70 -2.16
C VAL A 21 4.00 -15.71 -1.03
N ARG A 22 3.18 -16.76 -1.19
CA ARG A 22 3.00 -17.82 -0.20
C ARG A 22 4.23 -18.71 -0.04
N GLN A 23 5.10 -18.75 -1.06
CA GLN A 23 6.35 -19.50 -1.01
C GLN A 23 7.45 -18.75 -0.25
N LEU A 24 7.25 -17.47 0.06
CA LEU A 24 8.21 -16.63 0.77
C LEU A 24 8.07 -16.71 2.30
N GLY A 25 6.98 -17.29 2.82
CA GLY A 25 6.73 -17.44 4.26
C GLY A 25 5.29 -17.12 4.64
N ALA A 26 5.08 -16.71 5.90
CA ALA A 26 3.77 -16.25 6.38
C ALA A 26 3.40 -14.91 5.74
N VAL A 27 2.16 -14.79 5.25
CA VAL A 27 1.70 -13.64 4.47
C VAL A 27 0.54 -12.93 5.16
N THR A 28 0.64 -11.61 5.27
CA THR A 28 -0.47 -10.71 5.58
C THR A 28 -0.78 -9.88 4.33
N ILE A 29 -2.07 -9.75 3.99
CA ILE A 29 -2.53 -9.00 2.81
C ILE A 29 -3.48 -7.91 3.27
N GLU A 30 -3.24 -6.69 2.81
CA GLU A 30 -4.02 -5.50 3.14
C GLU A 30 -4.29 -4.70 1.85
N ARG A 31 -5.33 -3.86 1.87
CA ARG A 31 -5.64 -2.97 0.75
C ARG A 31 -4.62 -1.83 0.72
N GLY A 32 -4.04 -1.56 -0.45
CA GLY A 32 -3.13 -0.42 -0.62
C GLY A 32 -3.88 0.92 -0.79
N SER A 33 -5.06 0.89 -1.42
CA SER A 33 -5.90 2.08 -1.61
C SER A 33 -7.36 1.73 -1.94
N HIS A 34 -8.18 2.78 -2.08
CA HIS A 34 -9.47 2.77 -2.75
C HIS A 34 -9.44 3.66 -3.99
N VAL A 35 -9.69 3.09 -5.17
CA VAL A 35 -9.76 3.84 -6.43
C VAL A 35 -11.21 3.93 -6.89
N GLU A 36 -11.81 5.10 -6.72
CA GLU A 36 -13.25 5.32 -6.87
C GLU A 36 -13.54 6.50 -7.81
N PRO A 37 -14.68 6.48 -8.53
CA PRO A 37 -15.14 7.64 -9.29
C PRO A 37 -15.66 8.74 -8.35
N THR A 38 -15.52 10.00 -8.76
CA THR A 38 -16.15 11.15 -8.10
C THR A 38 -17.53 11.43 -8.68
N SER A 39 -18.34 12.25 -7.99
CA SER A 39 -19.66 12.69 -8.48
C SER A 39 -19.62 13.35 -9.86
N ASP A 40 -18.49 13.97 -10.18
CA ASP A 40 -18.30 14.77 -11.39
C ASP A 40 -17.72 13.94 -12.55
N GLY A 41 -17.62 12.62 -12.39
CA GLY A 41 -17.13 11.69 -13.41
C GLY A 41 -15.61 11.55 -13.50
N CYS A 42 -14.86 12.17 -12.58
CA CYS A 42 -13.42 11.97 -12.44
C CYS A 42 -13.12 10.74 -11.56
N TRP A 43 -11.84 10.47 -11.30
CA TRP A 43 -11.36 9.36 -10.46
C TRP A 43 -10.38 9.85 -9.40
N THR A 44 -10.43 9.26 -8.22
CA THR A 44 -9.44 9.48 -7.15
C THR A 44 -8.85 8.16 -6.67
N ALA A 45 -7.67 8.22 -6.05
CA ALA A 45 -7.07 7.10 -5.34
C ALA A 45 -6.83 7.50 -3.88
N ASP A 46 -7.60 6.95 -2.95
CA ASP A 46 -7.45 7.16 -1.51
C ASP A 46 -6.49 6.14 -0.91
N LEU A 47 -5.28 6.59 -0.53
CA LEU A 47 -4.24 5.77 0.08
C LEU A 47 -4.34 5.72 1.62
N SER A 48 -5.46 6.16 2.21
CA SER A 48 -5.68 6.10 3.66
C SER A 48 -5.47 4.71 4.30
N PRO A 49 -5.72 3.55 3.64
CA PRO A 49 -5.42 2.24 4.24
C PRO A 49 -3.95 2.04 4.66
N VAL A 50 -3.05 2.81 4.04
CA VAL A 50 -1.60 2.76 4.30
C VAL A 50 -1.07 4.09 4.83
N ASN A 51 -1.92 4.90 5.46
CA ASN A 51 -1.62 6.25 5.95
C ASN A 51 -1.11 7.21 4.85
N GLY A 52 -1.55 6.99 3.61
CA GLY A 52 -1.20 7.82 2.46
C GLY A 52 -2.23 8.93 2.16
N PRO A 53 -1.93 9.81 1.19
CA PRO A 53 -2.80 10.91 0.79
C PRO A 53 -3.93 10.47 -0.15
N LEU A 54 -4.90 11.36 -0.36
CA LEU A 54 -5.83 11.28 -1.47
C LEU A 54 -5.16 11.83 -2.75
N LEU A 55 -5.10 11.03 -3.81
CA LEU A 55 -4.58 11.43 -5.12
C LEU A 55 -5.72 11.74 -6.10
N GLY A 56 -5.53 12.77 -6.93
CA GLY A 56 -6.47 13.19 -7.97
C GLY A 56 -7.02 14.60 -7.74
N PRO A 57 -8.12 14.97 -8.42
CA PRO A 57 -8.90 14.13 -9.35
C PRO A 57 -8.15 13.85 -10.67
N PHE A 58 -8.41 12.67 -11.25
CA PHE A 58 -7.92 12.22 -12.54
C PHE A 58 -9.07 12.08 -13.54
N ALA A 59 -8.82 12.26 -14.83
CA ALA A 59 -9.86 12.14 -15.84
C ALA A 59 -10.22 10.67 -16.10
N GLN A 60 -9.25 9.76 -15.97
CA GLN A 60 -9.42 8.35 -16.29
C GLN A 60 -9.06 7.45 -15.10
N ARG A 61 -9.77 6.31 -14.99
CA ARG A 61 -9.46 5.28 -13.99
C ARG A 61 -8.01 4.78 -14.09
N SER A 62 -7.51 4.62 -15.30
CA SER A 62 -6.15 4.15 -15.58
C SER A 62 -5.09 5.12 -15.02
N GLU A 63 -5.34 6.43 -15.06
CA GLU A 63 -4.46 7.45 -14.49
C GLU A 63 -4.44 7.36 -12.95
N ALA A 64 -5.62 7.19 -12.33
CA ALA A 64 -5.71 7.00 -10.88
C ALA A 64 -4.98 5.74 -10.41
N LEU A 65 -5.14 4.61 -11.11
CA LEU A 65 -4.41 3.36 -10.81
C LEU A 65 -2.90 3.48 -11.04
N ALA A 66 -2.47 4.22 -12.08
CA ALA A 66 -1.06 4.47 -12.32
C ALA A 66 -0.46 5.35 -11.21
N ALA A 67 -1.18 6.38 -10.77
CA ALA A 67 -0.77 7.25 -9.68
C ALA A 67 -0.71 6.50 -8.34
N GLU A 68 -1.73 5.69 -8.03
CA GLU A 68 -1.75 4.78 -6.87
C GLU A 68 -0.50 3.90 -6.85
N ARG A 69 -0.27 3.13 -7.94
CA ARG A 69 0.87 2.22 -8.03
C ARG A 69 2.19 2.96 -7.85
N ASN A 70 2.37 4.06 -8.56
CA ASN A 70 3.59 4.88 -8.47
C ASN A 70 3.86 5.35 -7.04
N TRP A 71 2.83 5.77 -6.31
CA TRP A 71 3.00 6.20 -4.93
C TRP A 71 3.34 5.03 -4.01
N LEU A 72 2.65 3.90 -4.14
CA LEU A 72 2.92 2.70 -3.33
C LEU A 72 4.35 2.18 -3.54
N GLU A 73 4.82 2.13 -4.79
CA GLU A 73 6.18 1.66 -5.12
C GLU A 73 7.26 2.66 -4.67
N LYS A 74 7.07 3.97 -4.90
CA LYS A 74 8.10 4.99 -4.63
C LYS A 74 8.14 5.51 -3.20
N ILE A 75 7.04 5.39 -2.45
CA ILE A 75 6.90 5.95 -1.11
C ILE A 75 6.65 4.83 -0.10
N TRP A 76 5.50 4.16 -0.16
CA TRP A 76 5.12 3.19 0.88
C TRP A 76 6.07 1.99 0.98
N LEU A 77 6.55 1.49 -0.17
CA LEU A 77 7.44 0.33 -0.20
C LEU A 77 8.79 0.63 0.46
N VAL A 78 9.36 1.81 0.19
CA VAL A 78 10.72 2.19 0.61
C VAL A 78 10.77 2.92 1.95
N LEU A 79 9.65 3.47 2.43
CA LEU A 79 9.61 4.16 3.71
C LEU A 79 10.00 3.21 4.87
N PRO A 80 10.90 3.66 5.77
CA PRO A 80 11.29 2.88 6.92
C PRO A 80 10.09 2.67 7.86
N GLU A 81 10.09 1.55 8.58
CA GLU A 81 9.02 1.19 9.52
C GLU A 81 8.70 2.28 10.54
N THR A 82 9.73 2.91 11.06
CA THR A 82 9.64 3.97 12.06
C THR A 82 8.82 5.20 11.62
N LEU A 83 8.64 5.42 10.31
CA LEU A 83 7.91 6.58 9.77
C LEU A 83 6.51 6.22 9.25
N ARG A 84 6.13 4.94 9.25
CA ARG A 84 4.83 4.46 8.74
C ARG A 84 3.78 4.32 9.83
N ASP A 85 4.22 4.09 11.07
CA ASP A 85 3.37 3.70 12.20
C ASP A 85 2.94 4.86 13.10
N THR A 86 3.22 6.12 12.74
CA THR A 86 2.88 7.31 13.55
C THR A 86 1.37 7.61 13.68
N GLY A 87 0.51 6.67 13.29
CA GLY A 87 -0.96 6.84 13.27
C GLY A 87 -1.83 5.74 13.87
N ASN A 88 -1.30 4.66 14.47
CA ASN A 88 -2.17 3.64 15.08
C ASN A 88 -1.60 3.02 16.37
N PRO A 89 -2.02 3.47 17.57
CA PRO A 89 -1.70 2.81 18.81
C PRO A 89 -2.75 1.72 19.09
N SER A 90 -2.69 0.58 18.42
CA SER A 90 -3.51 -0.59 18.79
C SER A 90 -3.03 -1.89 18.15
N ILE A 91 -1.98 -2.51 18.69
CA ILE A 91 -1.96 -3.96 18.99
C ILE A 91 -1.14 -4.17 20.28
N THR A 92 -1.79 -3.95 21.43
CA THR A 92 -1.41 -4.61 22.68
C THR A 92 -2.01 -6.02 22.62
N GLY A 93 -1.29 -6.94 21.98
CA GLY A 93 -1.57 -8.38 22.05
C GLY A 93 -0.84 -8.96 23.24
N SER A 94 -1.42 -8.79 24.44
CA SER A 94 -0.99 -9.43 25.68
C SER A 94 -0.88 -10.94 25.51
N ARG A 95 0.15 -11.49 26.17
CA ARG A 95 0.37 -12.90 26.44
C ARG A 95 -0.91 -13.62 26.86
N CYS A 96 -1.11 -14.83 26.32
CA CYS A 96 -1.65 -15.98 27.04
C CYS A 96 -0.73 -17.16 26.75
#